data_AF-A0A351CMF8-F1
#
_entry.id   AF-A0A351CMF8-F1
#
_cell.length_a   1.000
_cell.length_b   1.000
_cell.length_c   1.000
_cell.angle_alpha   90.00
_cell.angle_beta   90.00
_cell.angle_gamma   90.00
#
_symmetry.space_group_name_H-M   'P 1'
#
loop_
_entity.id
_entity.type
_entity.pdbx_description
1 polymer ?
#
loop_
_entity_poly.entity_id
_entity_poly.type
_entity_poly.pdbx_seq_one_letter_code
_entity_poly.pdbx_strand_id
1 'polypeptide(L)'
;MVAYLIFFLLNNYLIYFQGWPGPINFIKHHEWFGFLPLRKPLSEDIINLGLIQFLGLFFILLLSIIWATITKDRSIRDDAKLWSDFSAYIIRAAFWAVFFIGIVDAVISFLRVEDLLSLTVGENMASQLGKSSFRGTYVLYPMFIVGGFIAYRSRNIDFIWLALLVVVAEFIIVITRFIFSYEQAFMGDLVRFWYAALFLFASSYALVTEGHVRVDVLYASFSKKAKSITNVVGCLLLGIPLCWTILLTGMWNRGSSLNGPIISFETYQQGYGMYVKYIMVSFMIIFALSMLVQFVSYALDNIANLRGEEGDTYKNEDMVDSETIPNIQTIG
;
A
#
# COMPACT_ATOMS: atom_id res chain seq x y z
N MET A 1 9.22 13.47 -1.87
CA MET A 1 8.05 12.94 -1.12
C MET A 1 8.14 11.43 -0.91
N VAL A 2 8.28 10.63 -1.96
CA VAL A 2 8.39 9.15 -1.85
C VAL A 2 9.54 8.71 -0.92
N ALA A 3 10.72 9.35 -1.00
CA ALA A 3 11.83 9.02 -0.10
C ALA A 3 11.50 9.25 1.39
N TYR A 4 10.80 10.34 1.72
CA TYR A 4 10.34 10.61 3.07
C TYR A 4 9.27 9.64 3.54
N LEU A 5 8.41 9.17 2.64
CA LEU A 5 7.42 8.14 2.94
C LEU A 5 8.10 6.82 3.32
N ILE A 6 9.07 6.36 2.53
CA ILE A 6 9.85 5.14 2.83
C ILE A 6 10.59 5.31 4.16
N PHE A 7 11.22 6.47 4.38
CA PHE A 7 11.90 6.77 5.63
C PHE A 7 10.93 6.77 6.82
N PHE A 8 9.74 7.34 6.66
CA PHE A 8 8.71 7.35 7.70
C PHE A 8 8.29 5.94 8.10
N LEU A 9 8.02 5.06 7.14
CA LEU A 9 7.65 3.66 7.41
C LEU A 9 8.79 2.90 8.11
N LEU A 10 10.04 3.08 7.65
CA LEU A 10 11.21 2.49 8.29
C LEU A 10 11.39 3.00 9.73
N ASN A 11 11.27 4.31 9.94
CA ASN A 11 11.40 4.93 11.24
C ASN A 11 10.29 4.43 12.19
N ASN A 12 9.06 4.30 11.68
CA ASN A 12 7.94 3.75 12.44
C ASN A 12 8.23 2.31 12.90
N TYR A 13 8.74 1.46 12.00
CA TYR A 13 9.18 0.11 12.34
C TYR A 13 10.25 0.13 13.43
N LEU A 14 11.29 0.95 13.29
CA LEU A 14 12.37 1.07 14.27
C LEU A 14 11.85 1.52 15.65
N ILE A 15 10.92 2.47 15.69
CA ILE A 15 10.37 2.98 16.95
C ILE A 15 9.56 1.89 17.65
N TYR A 16 8.58 1.29 16.98
CA TYR A 16 7.58 0.47 17.66
C TYR A 16 7.90 -1.02 17.73
N PHE A 17 8.73 -1.52 16.82
CA PHE A 17 9.15 -2.94 16.82
C PHE A 17 10.55 -3.11 17.42
N GLN A 18 11.47 -2.15 17.21
CA GLN A 18 12.85 -2.23 17.71
C GLN A 18 13.10 -1.34 18.94
N GLY A 19 12.12 -0.56 19.39
CA GLY A 19 12.22 0.26 20.60
C GLY A 19 13.11 1.51 20.46
N TRP A 20 13.37 1.98 19.24
CA TRP A 20 14.15 3.19 19.01
C TRP A 20 13.37 4.42 19.50
N PRO A 21 14.06 5.51 19.89
CA PRO A 21 13.39 6.63 20.55
C PRO A 21 12.56 7.45 19.56
N GLY A 22 12.93 7.48 18.29
CA GLY A 22 12.34 8.36 17.29
C GLY A 22 12.93 9.78 17.34
N PRO A 23 12.85 10.52 16.22
CA PRO A 23 13.45 11.85 16.10
C PRO A 23 12.79 12.88 17.04
N ILE A 24 11.48 12.77 17.28
CA ILE A 24 10.74 13.70 18.16
C ILE A 24 11.21 13.54 19.62
N ASN A 25 11.39 12.30 20.10
CA ASN A 25 11.84 12.09 21.48
C ASN A 25 13.31 12.47 21.65
N PHE A 26 14.16 12.29 20.63
CA PHE A 26 15.52 12.79 20.64
C PHE A 26 15.58 14.33 20.79
N ILE A 27 14.75 15.05 20.02
CA ILE A 27 14.63 16.52 20.11
C ILE A 27 14.15 16.94 21.50
N LYS A 28 13.12 16.27 22.04
CA LYS A 28 12.59 16.54 23.38
C LYS A 28 13.60 16.29 24.49
N HIS A 29 14.48 15.29 24.33
CA HIS A 29 15.53 15.00 25.30
C HIS A 29 16.58 16.13 25.37
N HIS A 30 16.89 16.76 24.24
CA HIS A 30 17.82 17.88 24.15
C HIS A 30 17.16 19.26 24.35
N GLU A 31 15.84 19.28 24.63
CA GLU A 31 15.04 20.51 24.80
C GLU A 31 15.16 21.48 23.61
N TRP A 32 15.46 20.95 22.42
CA TRP A 32 15.56 21.76 21.22
C TRP A 32 14.18 22.28 20.81
N PHE A 33 14.16 23.46 20.19
CA PHE A 33 12.95 24.10 19.65
C PHE A 33 11.81 24.34 20.67
N GLY A 34 12.12 24.41 21.97
CA GLY A 34 11.15 24.75 23.02
C GLY A 34 10.17 23.63 23.36
N PHE A 35 10.48 22.38 23.01
CA PHE A 35 9.66 21.24 23.40
C PHE A 35 9.81 20.92 24.90
N LEU A 36 8.71 20.51 25.53
CA LEU A 36 8.71 20.06 26.93
C LEU A 36 9.62 18.81 27.09
N PRO A 37 10.44 18.76 28.15
CA PRO A 37 11.34 17.64 28.39
C PRO A 37 10.56 16.35 28.62
N LEU A 38 11.19 15.23 28.24
CA LEU A 38 10.61 13.92 28.48
C LEU A 38 10.52 13.64 29.99
N ARG A 39 9.37 13.09 30.42
CA ARG A 39 9.14 12.70 31.82
C ARG A 39 10.14 11.65 32.33
N LYS A 40 10.72 10.86 31.42
CA LYS A 40 11.86 9.97 31.66
C LYS A 40 12.93 10.29 30.61
N PRO A 41 14.16 10.66 31.01
CA PRO A 41 15.24 10.89 30.06
C PRO A 41 15.61 9.60 29.32
N LEU A 42 16.15 9.75 28.10
CA LEU A 42 16.67 8.63 27.31
C LEU A 42 17.94 8.10 27.96
N SER A 43 18.15 6.78 27.91
CA SER A 43 19.41 6.17 28.30
C SER A 43 20.50 6.45 27.26
N GLU A 44 21.76 6.51 27.70
CA GLU A 44 22.91 6.84 26.82
C GLU A 44 22.97 5.95 25.57
N ASP A 45 22.65 4.66 25.71
CA ASP A 45 22.64 3.69 24.60
C ASP A 45 21.62 4.02 23.50
N ILE A 46 20.48 4.62 23.87
CA ILE A 46 19.36 4.89 22.97
C ILE A 46 19.50 6.27 22.33
N ILE A 47 20.25 7.19 22.94
CA ILE A 47 20.49 8.55 22.41
C ILE A 47 21.15 8.50 21.03
N ASN A 48 22.16 7.64 20.84
CA ASN A 48 22.84 7.47 19.56
C ASN A 48 21.88 7.00 18.44
N LEU A 49 20.94 6.11 18.78
CA LEU A 49 19.91 5.64 17.84
C LEU A 49 18.96 6.79 17.45
N GLY A 50 18.61 7.63 18.40
CA GLY A 50 17.82 8.85 18.16
C GLY A 50 18.54 9.85 17.27
N LEU A 51 19.85 10.03 17.45
CA LEU A 51 20.67 10.89 16.60
C LEU A 51 20.69 10.38 15.16
N ILE A 52 20.86 9.07 14.94
CA ILE A 52 20.81 8.46 13.59
C ILE A 52 19.46 8.74 12.94
N GLN A 53 18.34 8.59 13.67
CA GLN A 53 17.00 8.88 13.15
C GLN A 53 16.80 10.37 12.84
N PHE A 54 17.35 11.26 13.66
CA PHE A 54 17.27 12.69 13.44
C PHE A 54 18.11 13.12 12.22
N LEU A 55 19.37 12.69 12.14
CA LEU A 55 20.25 12.94 11.00
C LEU A 55 19.70 12.33 9.70
N GLY A 56 19.01 11.19 9.80
CA GLY A 56 18.32 10.54 8.69
C GLY A 56 17.33 11.47 7.96
N LEU A 57 16.66 12.39 8.68
CA LEU A 57 15.73 13.35 8.06
C LEU A 57 16.43 14.29 7.08
N PHE A 58 17.65 14.72 7.40
CA PHE A 58 18.48 15.57 6.54
C PHE A 58 19.19 14.75 5.47
N PHE A 59 19.63 13.54 5.80
CA PHE A 59 20.25 12.64 4.85
C PHE A 59 19.33 12.29 3.68
N ILE A 60 18.03 12.07 3.94
CA ILE A 60 17.04 11.81 2.89
C ILE A 60 16.84 13.03 1.97
N LEU A 61 16.87 14.24 2.52
CA LEU A 61 16.84 15.47 1.71
C LEU A 61 18.05 15.55 0.80
N LEU A 62 19.24 15.33 1.36
CA LEU A 62 20.50 15.35 0.64
C LEU A 62 20.51 14.29 -0.48
N LEU A 63 20.08 13.05 -0.19
CA LEU A 63 19.98 11.98 -1.17
C LEU A 63 19.03 12.36 -2.31
N SER A 64 17.89 13.00 -1.99
CA SER A 64 16.92 13.45 -2.99
C SER A 64 17.50 14.54 -3.90
N ILE A 65 18.28 15.48 -3.33
CA ILE A 65 18.97 16.53 -4.08
C ILE A 65 20.06 15.92 -4.97
N ILE A 66 20.89 15.03 -4.42
CA ILE A 66 21.95 14.34 -5.17
C ILE A 66 21.35 13.59 -6.35
N TRP A 67 20.29 12.80 -6.11
CA TRP A 67 19.60 12.08 -7.17
C TRP A 67 19.11 13.03 -8.26
N ALA A 68 18.41 14.11 -7.90
CA ALA A 68 17.95 15.12 -8.85
C ALA A 68 19.09 15.80 -9.61
N THR A 69 20.29 15.92 -9.02
CA THR A 69 21.46 16.48 -9.71
C THR A 69 22.15 15.50 -10.66
N ILE A 70 22.04 14.20 -10.41
CA ILE A 70 22.58 13.15 -11.28
C ILE A 70 21.65 12.90 -12.47
N THR A 71 20.33 13.00 -12.27
CA THR A 71 19.32 12.74 -13.30
C THR A 71 18.85 13.99 -14.05
N LYS A 72 19.66 15.06 -14.10
CA LYS A 72 19.27 16.34 -14.74
C LYS A 72 18.90 16.21 -16.21
N ASP A 73 19.51 15.25 -16.92
CA ASP A 73 19.29 15.04 -18.35
C ASP A 73 18.04 14.20 -18.64
N ARG A 74 17.37 13.69 -17.60
CA ARG A 74 16.17 12.87 -17.72
C ARG A 74 14.93 13.75 -17.84
N SER A 75 14.01 13.37 -18.72
CA SER A 75 12.72 14.07 -18.85
C SER A 75 11.86 13.87 -17.60
N ILE A 76 10.97 14.82 -17.30
CA ILE A 76 10.02 14.66 -16.20
C ILE A 76 9.08 13.47 -16.48
N ARG A 77 8.76 13.24 -17.75
CA ARG A 77 7.92 12.11 -18.15
C ARG A 77 8.57 10.76 -17.85
N ASP A 78 9.87 10.62 -18.05
CA ASP A 78 10.58 9.39 -17.68
C ASP A 78 10.57 9.15 -16.17
N ASP A 79 10.67 10.22 -15.37
CA ASP A 79 10.52 10.14 -13.91
C ASP A 79 9.09 9.75 -13.51
N ALA A 80 8.08 10.33 -14.17
CA ALA A 80 6.69 9.93 -13.96
C ALA A 80 6.50 8.43 -14.22
N LYS A 81 7.02 7.93 -15.35
CA LYS A 81 6.96 6.51 -15.70
C LYS A 81 7.68 5.63 -14.68
N LEU A 82 8.86 6.02 -14.20
CA LEU A 82 9.57 5.28 -13.15
C LEU A 82 8.71 5.08 -11.90
N TRP A 83 8.07 6.16 -11.44
CA TRP A 83 7.22 6.09 -10.25
C TRP A 83 5.93 5.31 -10.49
N SER A 84 5.36 5.38 -11.70
CA SER A 84 4.21 4.56 -12.10
C SER A 84 4.56 3.07 -12.06
N ASP A 85 5.70 2.70 -12.66
CA ASP A 85 6.20 1.32 -12.68
C ASP A 85 6.51 0.81 -11.26
N PHE A 86 7.02 1.69 -10.39
CA PHE A 86 7.26 1.37 -8.98
C PHE A 86 5.96 1.14 -8.21
N SER A 87 4.94 1.98 -8.40
CA SER A 87 3.60 1.79 -7.84
C SER A 87 2.99 0.46 -8.31
N ALA A 88 3.05 0.19 -9.61
CA ALA A 88 2.60 -1.07 -10.20
C ALA A 88 3.31 -2.28 -9.60
N TYR A 89 4.62 -2.20 -9.34
CA TYR A 89 5.36 -3.25 -8.67
C TYR A 89 4.88 -3.50 -7.23
N ILE A 90 4.64 -2.45 -6.44
CA ILE A 90 4.11 -2.57 -5.07
C ILE A 90 2.77 -3.31 -5.08
N ILE A 91 1.87 -2.93 -5.99
CA ILE A 91 0.55 -3.55 -6.16
C ILE A 91 0.68 -5.02 -6.55
N ARG A 92 1.55 -5.36 -7.51
CA ARG A 92 1.80 -6.76 -7.92
C ARG A 92 2.34 -7.60 -6.76
N ALA A 93 3.30 -7.07 -6.01
CA ALA A 93 3.87 -7.76 -4.85
C ALA A 93 2.79 -8.02 -3.78
N ALA A 94 1.95 -7.03 -3.51
CA ALA A 94 0.85 -7.15 -2.57
C ALA A 94 -0.21 -8.17 -3.05
N PHE A 95 -0.55 -8.18 -4.33
CA PHE A 95 -1.46 -9.18 -4.92
C PHE A 95 -0.96 -10.61 -4.67
N TRP A 96 0.29 -10.91 -5.04
CA TRP A 96 0.84 -12.25 -4.87
C TRP A 96 0.95 -12.64 -3.39
N ALA A 97 1.34 -11.70 -2.53
CA ALA A 97 1.37 -11.94 -1.09
C ALA A 97 -0.02 -12.34 -0.56
N VAL A 98 -1.06 -11.58 -0.91
CA VAL A 98 -2.44 -11.84 -0.49
C VAL A 98 -2.97 -13.17 -1.06
N PHE A 99 -2.62 -13.50 -2.30
CA PHE A 99 -2.97 -14.78 -2.89
C PHE A 99 -2.43 -15.95 -2.06
N PHE A 100 -1.12 -15.97 -1.81
CA PHE A 100 -0.49 -17.05 -1.04
C PHE A 100 -0.94 -17.07 0.42
N ILE A 101 -1.02 -15.91 1.07
CA ILE A 101 -1.47 -15.82 2.47
C ILE A 101 -2.90 -16.33 2.61
N GLY A 102 -3.80 -15.94 1.71
CA GLY A 102 -5.18 -16.40 1.73
C GLY A 102 -5.28 -17.92 1.64
N ILE A 103 -4.61 -18.52 0.65
CA ILE A 103 -4.62 -19.98 0.48
C ILE A 103 -3.98 -20.69 1.68
N VAL A 104 -2.76 -20.30 2.06
CA VAL A 104 -2.00 -20.99 3.11
C VAL A 104 -2.70 -20.89 4.46
N ASP A 105 -3.19 -19.71 4.84
CA ASP A 105 -3.86 -19.54 6.14
C ASP A 105 -5.23 -20.24 6.15
N ALA A 106 -5.96 -20.24 5.03
CA ALA A 106 -7.20 -21.00 4.90
C ALA A 106 -6.97 -22.52 5.02
N VAL A 107 -5.92 -23.06 4.41
CA VAL A 107 -5.57 -24.49 4.54
C VAL A 107 -5.21 -24.83 5.98
N ILE A 108 -4.36 -24.04 6.65
CA ILE A 108 -4.00 -24.31 8.05
C ILE A 108 -5.24 -24.17 8.93
N SER A 109 -6.15 -23.22 8.64
CA SER A 109 -7.37 -23.03 9.43
C SER A 109 -8.36 -24.17 9.22
N PHE A 110 -8.52 -24.66 7.99
CA PHE A 110 -9.29 -25.86 7.69
C PHE A 110 -8.75 -27.10 8.43
N LEU A 111 -7.44 -27.35 8.33
CA LEU A 111 -6.81 -28.48 9.05
C LEU A 111 -6.99 -28.38 10.56
N ARG A 112 -7.04 -27.16 11.10
CA ARG A 112 -7.30 -26.93 12.52
C ARG A 112 -8.77 -27.19 12.90
N VAL A 113 -9.72 -26.81 12.05
CA VAL A 113 -11.16 -27.07 12.27
C VAL A 113 -11.46 -28.56 12.29
N GLU A 114 -10.83 -29.32 11.39
CA GLU A 114 -11.06 -30.76 11.25
C GLU A 114 -10.18 -31.62 12.19
N ASP A 115 -9.44 -30.99 13.13
CA ASP A 115 -8.48 -31.66 14.02
C ASP A 115 -7.38 -32.48 13.30
N LEU A 116 -7.14 -32.20 12.00
CA LEU A 116 -6.12 -32.84 11.18
C LEU A 116 -4.74 -32.17 11.28
N LEU A 117 -4.69 -30.97 11.87
CA LEU A 117 -3.45 -30.20 11.97
C LEU A 117 -2.40 -30.91 12.84
N SER A 118 -2.81 -31.45 14.00
CA SER A 118 -1.91 -32.21 14.88
C SER A 118 -1.37 -33.47 14.21
N LEU A 119 -2.17 -34.11 13.35
CA LEU A 119 -1.78 -35.30 12.59
C LEU A 119 -0.77 -35.01 11.48
N THR A 120 -0.85 -33.83 10.86
CA THR A 120 -0.02 -33.46 9.70
C THR A 120 1.33 -32.88 10.10
N VAL A 121 1.38 -32.05 11.14
CA VAL A 121 2.61 -31.33 11.54
C VAL A 121 3.11 -31.70 12.94
N GLY A 122 2.40 -32.56 13.67
CA GLY A 122 2.68 -32.92 15.06
C GLY A 122 2.10 -31.93 16.08
N GLU A 123 1.86 -32.39 17.30
CA GLU A 123 1.18 -31.62 18.36
C GLU A 123 1.90 -30.30 18.71
N ASN A 124 3.22 -30.32 18.79
CA ASN A 124 4.01 -29.13 19.14
C ASN A 124 3.84 -28.03 18.07
N MET A 125 3.98 -28.40 16.79
CA MET A 125 3.81 -27.44 15.70
C MET A 125 2.37 -26.97 15.57
N ALA A 126 1.38 -27.85 15.77
CA ALA A 126 -0.03 -27.48 15.74
C ALA A 126 -0.38 -26.45 16.85
N SER A 127 0.18 -26.63 18.05
CA SER A 127 0.05 -25.66 19.15
C SER A 127 0.68 -24.31 18.82
N GLN A 128 1.83 -24.31 18.15
CA GLN A 128 2.51 -23.08 17.72
C GLN A 128 1.73 -22.37 16.60
N LEU A 129 1.25 -23.09 15.59
CA LEU A 129 0.39 -22.55 14.52
C LEU A 129 -0.95 -22.03 15.04
N GLY A 130 -1.41 -22.52 16.20
CA GLY A 130 -2.55 -21.99 16.94
C GLY A 130 -2.31 -20.60 17.55
N LYS A 131 -1.08 -20.08 17.55
CA LYS A 131 -0.73 -18.72 18.00
C LYS A 131 -0.59 -17.77 16.82
N SER A 132 -1.36 -16.69 16.82
CA SER A 132 -1.33 -15.65 15.77
C SER A 132 0.07 -15.10 15.51
N SER A 133 0.86 -14.85 16.56
CA SER A 133 2.22 -14.33 16.45
C SER A 133 3.17 -15.30 15.73
N PHE A 134 3.10 -16.59 16.04
CA PHE A 134 3.95 -17.60 15.41
C PHE A 134 3.54 -17.84 13.95
N ARG A 135 2.24 -18.05 13.69
CA ARG A 135 1.71 -18.23 12.34
C ARG A 135 2.03 -17.01 11.46
N GLY A 136 1.87 -15.81 12.00
CA GLY A 136 2.25 -14.58 11.31
C GLY A 136 3.72 -14.50 10.96
N THR A 137 4.59 -14.70 11.95
CA THR A 137 6.04 -14.51 11.78
C THR A 137 6.67 -15.57 10.88
N TYR A 138 6.28 -16.84 11.03
CA TYR A 138 6.94 -17.97 10.37
C TYR A 138 6.20 -18.52 9.15
N VAL A 139 4.93 -18.17 8.95
CA VAL A 139 4.15 -18.61 7.80
C VAL A 139 3.76 -17.43 6.93
N LEU A 140 3.07 -16.44 7.49
CA LEU A 140 2.44 -15.40 6.66
C LEU A 140 3.42 -14.32 6.16
N TYR A 141 4.35 -13.85 6.99
CA TYR A 141 5.37 -12.88 6.56
C TYR A 141 6.33 -13.43 5.49
N PRO A 142 6.79 -14.69 5.55
CA PRO A 142 7.52 -15.29 4.44
C PRO A 142 6.75 -15.29 3.12
N MET A 143 5.42 -15.46 3.15
CA MET A 143 4.59 -15.41 1.93
C MET A 143 4.56 -14.00 1.31
N PHE A 144 4.71 -12.93 2.09
CA PHE A 144 4.92 -11.58 1.53
C PHE A 144 6.21 -11.49 0.71
N ILE A 145 7.30 -12.10 1.21
CA ILE A 145 8.60 -12.09 0.53
C ILE A 145 8.52 -12.89 -0.78
N VAL A 146 7.91 -14.07 -0.72
CA VAL A 146 7.66 -14.91 -1.90
C VAL A 146 6.82 -14.16 -2.94
N GLY A 147 5.76 -13.47 -2.50
CA GLY A 147 4.93 -12.66 -3.38
C GLY A 147 5.70 -11.52 -4.06
N GLY A 148 6.59 -10.84 -3.33
CA GLY A 148 7.48 -9.83 -3.89
C GLY A 148 8.43 -10.37 -4.96
N PHE A 149 9.02 -11.55 -4.73
CA PHE A 149 9.91 -12.19 -5.71
C PHE A 149 9.17 -12.60 -6.99
N ILE A 150 7.95 -13.13 -6.86
CA ILE A 150 7.12 -13.51 -8.03
C ILE A 150 6.68 -12.25 -8.79
N ALA A 151 6.32 -11.18 -8.08
CA ALA A 151 5.96 -9.90 -8.68
C ALA A 151 7.10 -9.21 -9.45
N TYR A 152 8.35 -9.53 -9.11
CA TYR A 152 9.52 -9.10 -9.89
C TYR A 152 9.61 -9.83 -11.24
N ARG A 153 9.16 -11.09 -11.29
CA ARG A 153 9.18 -11.91 -12.52
C ARG A 153 7.95 -11.70 -13.39
N SER A 154 6.77 -11.53 -12.78
CA SER A 154 5.51 -11.31 -13.48
C SER A 154 5.37 -9.85 -13.93
N ARG A 155 5.05 -9.64 -15.21
CA ARG A 155 4.88 -8.29 -15.78
C ARG A 155 3.43 -7.80 -15.78
N ASN A 156 2.44 -8.68 -15.64
CA ASN A 156 1.02 -8.32 -15.73
C ASN A 156 0.37 -8.21 -14.35
N ILE A 157 -0.57 -7.27 -14.22
CA ILE A 157 -1.42 -7.12 -13.03
C ILE A 157 -2.75 -7.79 -13.33
N ASP A 158 -3.02 -8.85 -12.59
CA ASP A 158 -4.04 -9.82 -12.92
C ASP A 158 -5.24 -9.68 -11.94
N PHE A 159 -5.76 -8.45 -11.77
CA PHE A 159 -6.88 -8.16 -10.85
C PHE A 159 -8.12 -9.02 -11.11
N ILE A 160 -8.33 -9.42 -12.37
CA ILE A 160 -9.38 -10.34 -12.79
C ILE A 160 -9.29 -11.66 -12.02
N TRP A 161 -8.08 -12.13 -11.72
CA TRP A 161 -7.88 -13.35 -10.96
C TRP A 161 -8.22 -13.16 -9.48
N LEU A 162 -7.95 -12.01 -8.88
CA LEU A 162 -8.37 -11.74 -7.51
C LEU A 162 -9.90 -11.72 -7.40
N ALA A 163 -10.57 -11.07 -8.36
CA ALA A 163 -12.03 -11.03 -8.42
C ALA A 163 -12.60 -12.44 -8.58
N LEU A 164 -12.02 -13.24 -9.49
CA LEU A 164 -12.41 -14.62 -9.71
C LEU A 164 -12.27 -15.46 -8.43
N LEU A 165 -11.19 -15.28 -7.67
CA LEU A 165 -10.99 -16.00 -6.40
C LEU A 165 -12.07 -15.66 -5.37
N VAL A 166 -12.46 -14.39 -5.25
CA VAL A 166 -13.56 -13.97 -4.36
C VAL A 166 -14.87 -14.63 -4.79
N VAL A 167 -15.20 -14.59 -6.09
CA VAL A 167 -16.43 -15.20 -6.62
C VAL A 167 -16.45 -16.71 -6.39
N VAL A 168 -15.33 -17.39 -6.65
CA VAL A 168 -15.20 -18.84 -6.44
C VAL A 168 -15.32 -19.18 -4.96
N ALA A 169 -14.69 -18.42 -4.06
CA ALA A 169 -14.79 -18.64 -2.62
C ALA A 169 -16.23 -18.46 -2.11
N GLU A 170 -16.92 -17.39 -2.52
CA GLU A 170 -18.32 -17.16 -2.19
C GLU A 170 -19.23 -18.27 -2.74
N PHE A 171 -18.99 -18.71 -3.97
CA PHE A 171 -19.73 -19.81 -4.56
C PHE A 171 -19.55 -21.13 -3.79
N ILE A 172 -18.31 -21.42 -3.36
CA ILE A 172 -18.01 -22.57 -2.51
C ILE A 172 -18.75 -22.45 -1.17
N ILE A 173 -18.74 -21.27 -0.54
CA ILE A 173 -19.47 -21.04 0.73
C ILE A 173 -20.96 -21.30 0.57
N VAL A 174 -21.58 -20.81 -0.51
CA VAL A 174 -23.00 -21.06 -0.80
C VAL A 174 -23.26 -22.56 -0.96
N ILE A 175 -22.43 -23.28 -1.72
CA ILE A 175 -22.56 -24.74 -1.88
C ILE A 175 -22.41 -25.46 -0.55
N THR A 176 -21.35 -25.21 0.21
CA THR A 176 -21.09 -25.93 1.47
C THR A 176 -22.17 -25.63 2.49
N ARG A 177 -22.65 -24.38 2.56
CA ARG A 177 -23.69 -23.97 3.51
C ARG A 177 -25.05 -24.57 3.17
N PHE A 178 -25.49 -24.49 1.93
CA PHE A 178 -26.86 -24.88 1.56
C PHE A 178 -27.00 -26.35 1.18
N ILE A 179 -25.97 -26.99 0.61
CA ILE A 179 -26.02 -28.41 0.22
C ILE A 179 -25.50 -29.31 1.34
N PHE A 180 -24.39 -28.92 1.96
CA PHE A 180 -23.70 -29.76 2.95
C PHE A 180 -23.91 -29.32 4.40
N SER A 181 -24.63 -28.19 4.63
CA SER A 181 -24.80 -27.60 5.96
C SER A 181 -23.48 -27.37 6.72
N TYR A 182 -22.39 -27.13 5.98
CA TYR A 182 -21.06 -26.87 6.50
C TYR A 182 -20.72 -25.38 6.35
N GLU A 183 -20.48 -24.74 7.48
CA GLU A 183 -20.12 -23.32 7.56
C GLU A 183 -19.02 -23.14 8.61
N GLN A 184 -17.94 -22.45 8.25
CA GLN A 184 -16.82 -22.19 9.14
C GLN A 184 -16.39 -20.72 9.06
N ALA A 185 -15.92 -20.18 10.19
CA ALA A 185 -15.52 -18.77 10.30
C ALA A 185 -14.40 -18.40 9.31
N PHE A 186 -13.43 -19.29 9.09
CA PHE A 186 -12.30 -19.03 8.18
C PHE A 186 -12.74 -18.81 6.72
N MET A 187 -13.87 -19.39 6.29
CA MET A 187 -14.35 -19.24 4.92
C MET A 187 -14.80 -17.79 4.66
N GLY A 188 -15.53 -17.20 5.61
CA GLY A 188 -15.92 -15.79 5.55
C GLY A 188 -14.72 -14.84 5.70
N ASP A 189 -13.76 -15.18 6.56
CA ASP A 189 -12.53 -14.40 6.70
C ASP A 189 -11.70 -14.38 5.40
N LEU A 190 -11.64 -15.50 4.67
CA LEU A 190 -10.91 -15.60 3.39
C LEU A 190 -11.49 -14.66 2.33
N VAL A 191 -12.81 -14.68 2.16
CA VAL A 191 -13.50 -13.77 1.25
C VAL A 191 -13.23 -12.33 1.66
N ARG A 192 -13.40 -12.00 2.95
CA ARG A 192 -13.19 -10.64 3.43
C ARG A 192 -11.75 -10.17 3.19
N PHE A 193 -10.79 -11.06 3.38
CA PHE A 193 -9.37 -10.81 3.14
C PHE A 193 -9.08 -10.49 1.67
N TRP A 194 -9.54 -11.34 0.73
CA TRP A 194 -9.36 -11.12 -0.70
C TRP A 194 -10.14 -9.92 -1.23
N TYR A 195 -11.37 -9.72 -0.76
CA TYR A 195 -12.20 -8.59 -1.14
C TYR A 195 -11.60 -7.26 -0.69
N ALA A 196 -11.10 -7.17 0.55
CA ALA A 196 -10.43 -5.97 1.04
C ALA A 196 -9.16 -5.64 0.24
N ALA A 197 -8.36 -6.65 -0.11
CA ALA A 197 -7.19 -6.48 -0.95
C ALA A 197 -7.57 -6.01 -2.36
N LEU A 198 -8.62 -6.58 -2.95
CA LEU A 198 -9.12 -6.18 -4.26
C LEU A 198 -9.47 -4.70 -4.29
N PHE A 199 -10.27 -4.24 -3.33
CA PHE A 199 -10.70 -2.84 -3.29
C PHE A 199 -9.53 -1.87 -3.09
N LEU A 200 -8.66 -2.16 -2.12
CA LEU A 200 -7.55 -1.27 -1.76
C LEU A 200 -6.47 -1.24 -2.85
N PHE A 201 -6.10 -2.39 -3.42
CA PHE A 201 -5.01 -2.44 -4.39
C PHE A 201 -5.47 -2.01 -5.79
N ALA A 202 -6.73 -2.25 -6.15
CA ALA A 202 -7.31 -1.76 -7.40
C ALA A 202 -7.43 -0.23 -7.41
N SER A 203 -7.53 0.43 -6.26
CA SER A 203 -7.70 1.89 -6.18
C SER A 203 -6.55 2.66 -6.86
N SER A 204 -5.29 2.26 -6.63
CA SER A 204 -4.14 2.89 -7.29
C SER A 204 -4.06 2.58 -8.78
N TYR A 205 -4.54 1.42 -9.20
CA TYR A 205 -4.64 1.09 -10.62
C TYR A 205 -5.77 1.87 -11.31
N ALA A 206 -6.92 2.04 -10.65
CA ALA A 206 -8.04 2.82 -11.15
C ALA A 206 -7.66 4.29 -11.39
N LEU A 207 -6.71 4.83 -10.64
CA LEU A 207 -6.15 6.16 -10.85
C LEU A 207 -5.29 6.25 -12.13
N VAL A 208 -4.61 5.16 -12.52
CA VAL A 208 -3.84 5.06 -13.78
C VAL A 208 -4.78 4.98 -14.98
N THR A 209 -5.83 4.16 -14.88
CA THR A 209 -6.79 3.93 -15.97
C THR A 209 -7.91 4.96 -16.03
N GLU A 210 -7.73 6.14 -15.41
CA GLU A 210 -8.70 7.25 -15.36
C GLU A 210 -10.13 6.84 -14.97
N GLY A 211 -10.30 5.75 -14.20
CA GLY A 211 -11.61 5.24 -13.77
C GLY A 211 -12.26 6.06 -12.66
N HIS A 212 -11.59 7.12 -12.20
CA HIS A 212 -12.26 8.18 -11.47
C HIS A 212 -13.04 8.95 -12.52
N VAL A 213 -14.36 8.73 -12.57
CA VAL A 213 -15.31 9.64 -13.21
C VAL A 213 -14.89 11.04 -12.76
N ARG A 214 -14.13 11.73 -13.61
CA ARG A 214 -13.88 13.14 -13.40
C ARG A 214 -15.28 13.73 -13.44
N VAL A 215 -15.51 14.90 -12.87
CA VAL A 215 -16.76 15.58 -13.20
C VAL A 215 -16.60 15.98 -14.67
N ASP A 216 -16.86 15.05 -15.59
CA ASP A 216 -16.49 15.10 -17.01
C ASP A 216 -17.18 16.30 -17.66
N VAL A 217 -18.32 16.72 -17.09
CA VAL A 217 -19.02 17.96 -17.42
C VAL A 217 -18.17 19.21 -17.19
N LEU A 218 -17.41 19.29 -16.09
CA LEU A 218 -16.53 20.43 -15.81
C LEU A 218 -15.27 20.38 -16.69
N TYR A 219 -14.71 19.18 -16.90
CA TYR A 219 -13.48 19.00 -17.66
C TYR A 219 -13.68 19.06 -19.18
N ALA A 220 -14.87 18.77 -19.70
CA ALA A 220 -15.17 18.84 -21.15
C ALA A 220 -14.92 20.24 -21.73
N SER A 221 -15.08 21.29 -20.93
CA SER A 221 -14.85 22.68 -21.34
C SER A 221 -13.41 23.18 -21.14
N PHE A 222 -12.55 22.39 -20.48
CA PHE A 222 -11.21 22.83 -20.09
C PHE A 222 -10.18 22.53 -21.17
N SER A 223 -9.29 23.49 -21.44
CA SER A 223 -8.11 23.26 -22.30
C SER A 223 -7.15 22.23 -21.68
N LYS A 224 -6.33 21.55 -22.50
CA LYS A 224 -5.31 20.58 -22.03
C LYS A 224 -4.46 21.14 -20.88
N LYS A 225 -4.07 22.41 -20.98
CA LYS A 225 -3.32 23.14 -19.95
C LYS A 225 -4.10 23.29 -18.63
N ALA A 226 -5.38 23.68 -18.71
CA ALA A 226 -6.22 23.83 -17.52
C ALA A 226 -6.49 22.47 -16.83
N LYS A 227 -6.70 21.41 -17.60
CA LYS A 227 -6.83 20.03 -17.08
C LYS A 227 -5.57 19.62 -16.30
N SER A 228 -4.38 19.82 -16.88
CA SER A 228 -3.12 19.47 -16.23
C SER A 228 -2.84 20.28 -14.96
N ILE A 229 -3.16 21.58 -14.93
CA ILE A 229 -3.03 22.40 -13.71
C ILE A 229 -3.95 21.87 -12.60
N THR A 230 -5.22 21.62 -12.91
CA THR A 230 -6.19 21.13 -11.91
C THR A 230 -5.77 19.77 -11.37
N ASN A 231 -5.28 18.87 -12.22
CA ASN A 231 -4.76 17.56 -11.81
C ASN A 231 -3.58 17.68 -10.84
N VAL A 232 -2.60 18.53 -11.15
CA VAL A 232 -1.44 18.77 -10.28
C VAL A 232 -1.89 19.34 -8.93
N VAL A 233 -2.75 20.35 -8.94
CA VAL A 233 -3.27 20.98 -7.72
C VAL A 233 -4.07 19.97 -6.89
N GLY A 234 -4.93 19.16 -7.50
CA GLY A 234 -5.70 18.12 -6.83
C GLY A 234 -4.79 17.05 -6.19
N CYS A 235 -3.73 16.64 -6.88
CA CYS A 235 -2.76 15.69 -6.32
C CYS A 235 -2.00 16.29 -5.13
N LEU A 236 -1.54 17.53 -5.24
CA LEU A 236 -0.74 18.19 -4.20
C LEU A 236 -1.56 18.59 -2.97
N LEU A 237 -2.81 19.01 -3.15
CA LEU A 237 -3.65 19.51 -2.04
C LEU A 237 -4.57 18.45 -1.43
N LEU A 238 -5.00 17.46 -2.21
CA LEU A 238 -5.96 16.44 -1.75
C LEU A 238 -5.32 15.05 -1.72
N GLY A 239 -4.77 14.58 -2.84
CA GLY A 239 -4.29 13.19 -2.97
C GLY A 239 -3.13 12.85 -2.02
N ILE A 240 -2.03 13.59 -2.11
CA ILE A 240 -0.83 13.36 -1.30
C ILE A 240 -1.09 13.65 0.19
N PRO A 241 -1.76 14.76 0.57
CA PRO A 241 -2.07 15.03 1.98
C PRO A 241 -3.00 13.98 2.59
N LEU A 242 -3.96 13.44 1.84
CA LEU A 242 -4.81 12.34 2.31
C LEU A 242 -3.97 11.09 2.65
N CYS A 243 -3.05 10.70 1.77
CA CYS A 243 -2.17 9.55 2.00
C CYS A 243 -1.29 9.74 3.25
N TRP A 244 -0.70 10.93 3.41
CA TRP A 244 0.04 11.28 4.62
C TRP A 244 -0.85 11.31 5.86
N THR A 245 -2.07 11.79 5.77
CA THR A 245 -3.01 11.83 6.90
C THR A 245 -3.32 10.42 7.40
N ILE A 246 -3.59 9.47 6.48
CA ILE A 246 -3.81 8.06 6.81
C ILE A 246 -2.60 7.48 7.59
N LEU A 247 -1.39 7.71 7.10
CA LEU A 247 -0.18 7.15 7.70
C LEU A 247 0.22 7.84 9.01
N LEU A 248 0.19 9.17 9.05
CA LEU A 248 0.56 9.94 10.24
C LEU A 248 -0.42 9.66 11.38
N THR A 249 -1.73 9.73 11.14
CA THR A 249 -2.73 9.49 12.19
C THR A 249 -2.79 8.01 12.57
N GLY A 250 -2.71 7.12 11.59
CA GLY A 250 -2.78 5.68 11.78
C GLY A 250 -1.56 5.08 12.49
N MET A 251 -0.38 5.73 12.39
CA MET A 251 0.88 5.21 12.93
C MET A 251 1.56 6.16 13.94
N TRP A 252 0.85 7.19 14.44
CA TRP A 252 1.43 8.19 15.36
C TRP A 252 1.91 7.63 16.70
N ASN A 253 1.20 6.64 17.23
CA ASN A 253 1.45 6.03 18.54
C ASN A 253 1.38 4.50 18.44
N ARG A 254 1.87 3.81 19.48
CA ARG A 254 1.80 2.34 19.58
C ARG A 254 0.37 1.81 19.54
N GLY A 255 -0.58 2.55 20.11
CA GLY A 255 -2.01 2.20 20.15
C GLY A 255 -2.85 2.81 19.02
N SER A 256 -2.23 3.44 18.02
CA SER A 256 -2.97 3.97 16.87
C SER A 256 -3.59 2.83 16.03
N SER A 257 -4.58 3.18 15.20
CA SER A 257 -5.39 2.22 14.44
C SER A 257 -4.60 1.29 13.53
N LEU A 258 -3.42 1.69 13.03
CA LEU A 258 -2.58 0.83 12.22
C LEU A 258 -1.54 0.06 13.05
N ASN A 259 -0.86 0.74 13.98
CA ASN A 259 0.21 0.11 14.77
C ASN A 259 -0.29 -0.89 15.82
N GLY A 260 -1.40 -0.59 16.49
CA GLY A 260 -1.94 -1.42 17.57
C GLY A 260 -2.23 -2.86 17.10
N PRO A 261 -3.01 -3.06 16.03
CA PRO A 261 -3.33 -4.40 15.53
C PRO A 261 -2.11 -5.19 15.06
N ILE A 262 -1.17 -4.53 14.37
CA ILE A 262 0.04 -5.18 13.83
C ILE A 262 0.97 -5.65 14.94
N ILE A 263 1.20 -4.82 15.96
CA ILE A 263 2.11 -5.16 17.08
C ILE A 263 1.51 -6.24 17.98
N SER A 264 0.19 -6.22 18.17
CA SER A 264 -0.50 -7.17 19.04
C SER A 264 -0.86 -8.50 18.34
N PHE A 265 -0.60 -8.64 17.04
CA PHE A 265 -1.06 -9.76 16.21
C PHE A 265 -2.57 -10.02 16.37
N GLU A 266 -3.34 -8.94 16.32
CA GLU A 266 -4.77 -8.97 16.63
C GLU A 266 -5.53 -9.97 15.75
N THR A 267 -6.41 -10.75 16.36
CA THR A 267 -7.24 -11.76 15.69
C THR A 267 -8.73 -11.40 15.78
N TYR A 268 -9.54 -12.11 15.01
CA TYR A 268 -10.98 -12.11 15.26
C TYR A 268 -11.29 -12.82 16.58
N GLN A 269 -12.38 -12.42 17.23
CA GLN A 269 -12.86 -13.04 18.46
C GLN A 269 -13.65 -14.34 18.19
N GLN A 270 -13.98 -14.60 16.92
CA GLN A 270 -14.62 -15.83 16.51
C GLN A 270 -13.62 -16.99 16.57
N GLY A 271 -14.06 -18.13 17.10
CA GLY A 271 -13.23 -19.34 17.15
C GLY A 271 -12.95 -19.88 15.75
N TYR A 272 -11.75 -20.45 15.55
CA TYR A 272 -11.33 -21.14 14.31
C TYR A 272 -11.33 -20.30 13.02
N GLY A 273 -11.28 -18.97 13.12
CA GLY A 273 -11.07 -18.07 11.97
C GLY A 273 -9.64 -18.06 11.41
N MET A 274 -9.41 -17.20 10.43
CA MET A 274 -8.07 -16.93 9.89
C MET A 274 -7.29 -15.94 10.78
N TYR A 275 -5.96 -16.04 10.77
CA TYR A 275 -5.07 -15.13 11.51
C TYR A 275 -4.48 -14.06 10.60
N VAL A 276 -5.38 -13.37 9.89
CA VAL A 276 -5.03 -12.37 8.86
C VAL A 276 -5.49 -10.95 9.20
N LYS A 277 -6.24 -10.75 10.29
CA LYS A 277 -6.82 -9.43 10.65
C LYS A 277 -5.76 -8.32 10.74
N TYR A 278 -4.65 -8.56 11.43
CA TYR A 278 -3.56 -7.59 11.50
C TYR A 278 -2.84 -7.37 10.15
N ILE A 279 -2.86 -8.35 9.25
CA ILE A 279 -2.35 -8.21 7.87
C ILE A 279 -3.28 -7.31 7.05
N MET A 280 -4.60 -7.42 7.24
CA MET A 280 -5.56 -6.55 6.55
C MET A 280 -5.34 -5.08 6.90
N VAL A 281 -4.93 -4.78 8.13
CA VAL A 281 -4.55 -3.42 8.54
C VAL A 281 -3.33 -2.93 7.74
N SER A 282 -2.41 -3.83 7.39
CA SER A 282 -1.28 -3.52 6.52
C SER A 282 -1.71 -3.20 5.08
N PHE A 283 -2.90 -3.62 4.64
CA PHE A 283 -3.41 -3.23 3.31
C PHE A 283 -3.66 -1.72 3.21
N MET A 284 -4.06 -1.06 4.31
CA MET A 284 -4.15 0.41 4.33
C MET A 284 -2.79 1.08 4.17
N ILE A 285 -1.73 0.49 4.75
CA ILE A 285 -0.36 1.00 4.60
C ILE A 285 0.10 0.85 3.15
N ILE A 286 -0.12 -0.33 2.56
CA ILE A 286 0.21 -0.63 1.16
C ILE A 286 -0.57 0.31 0.22
N PHE A 287 -1.87 0.51 0.47
CA PHE A 287 -2.72 1.43 -0.27
C PHE A 287 -2.18 2.87 -0.21
N ALA A 288 -1.92 3.39 0.99
CA ALA A 288 -1.41 4.75 1.14
C ALA A 288 -0.03 4.91 0.48
N LEU A 289 0.80 3.85 0.52
CA LEU A 289 2.09 3.81 -0.14
C LEU A 289 1.98 3.84 -1.67
N SER A 290 1.23 2.89 -2.26
CA SER A 290 1.06 2.82 -3.72
C SER A 290 0.34 4.06 -4.26
N MET A 291 -0.71 4.53 -3.58
CA MET A 291 -1.44 5.74 -3.97
C MET A 291 -0.58 6.99 -3.92
N LEU A 292 0.23 7.19 -2.88
CA LEU A 292 1.09 8.37 -2.81
C LEU A 292 2.13 8.37 -3.95
N VAL A 293 2.75 7.22 -4.20
CA VAL A 293 3.67 7.06 -5.33
C VAL A 293 2.95 7.35 -6.65
N GLN A 294 1.72 6.86 -6.80
CA GLN A 294 0.90 7.08 -7.99
C GLN A 294 0.51 8.55 -8.18
N PHE A 295 0.13 9.27 -7.11
CA PHE A 295 -0.15 10.70 -7.17
C PHE A 295 1.09 11.51 -7.52
N VAL A 296 2.27 11.12 -7.03
CA VAL A 296 3.54 11.76 -7.42
C VAL A 296 3.81 11.52 -8.91
N SER A 297 3.65 10.29 -9.40
CA SER A 297 3.79 9.98 -10.82
C SER A 297 2.82 10.80 -11.69
N TYR A 298 1.54 10.83 -11.32
CA TYR A 298 0.51 11.54 -12.06
C TYR A 298 0.72 13.07 -12.04
N ALA A 299 1.18 13.63 -10.91
CA ALA A 299 1.55 15.04 -10.84
C ALA A 299 2.75 15.36 -11.75
N LEU A 300 3.78 14.50 -11.78
CA LEU A 300 4.93 14.68 -12.67
C LEU A 300 4.53 14.62 -14.14
N ASP A 301 3.70 13.66 -14.54
CA ASP A 301 3.24 13.56 -15.94
C ASP A 301 2.43 14.79 -16.38
N ASN A 302 1.55 15.32 -15.52
CA ASN A 302 0.83 16.55 -15.81
C ASN A 302 1.76 17.78 -15.84
N ILE A 303 2.84 17.81 -15.05
CA ILE A 303 3.87 18.86 -15.14
C ILE A 303 4.65 18.75 -16.46
N ALA A 304 4.95 17.53 -16.93
CA ALA A 304 5.58 17.30 -18.23
C ALA A 304 4.70 17.82 -19.39
N ASN A 305 3.37 17.61 -19.29
CA ASN A 305 2.39 18.19 -20.23
C ASN A 305 2.42 19.73 -20.25
N LEU A 306 2.59 20.36 -19.08
CA LEU A 306 2.71 21.83 -19.00
C LEU A 306 4.03 22.37 -19.55
N ARG A 307 5.08 21.54 -19.60
CA ARG A 307 6.39 21.86 -20.20
C ARG A 307 6.45 21.56 -21.69
N GLY A 308 5.45 20.89 -22.25
CA GLY A 308 5.41 20.50 -23.67
C GLY A 308 6.34 19.33 -24.00
N GLU A 309 6.63 18.44 -23.04
CA GLU A 309 7.35 17.19 -23.32
C GLU A 309 6.46 16.27 -24.19
N GLU A 310 7.04 15.59 -25.19
CA GLU A 310 6.27 14.71 -26.09
C GLU A 310 5.75 13.45 -25.37
N GLY A 311 4.63 12.91 -25.87
CA GLY A 311 3.97 11.71 -25.34
C GLY A 311 2.95 11.99 -24.23
N ASP A 312 2.29 10.94 -23.76
CA ASP A 312 1.40 10.96 -22.60
C ASP A 312 1.59 9.63 -21.86
N THR A 313 2.04 9.65 -20.58
CA THR A 313 2.20 8.42 -19.78
C THR A 313 0.83 7.81 -19.48
N TYR A 314 -0.15 8.69 -19.25
CA TYR A 314 -1.55 8.35 -19.09
C TYR A 314 -2.29 8.82 -20.36
N LYS A 315 -2.61 7.88 -21.26
CA LYS A 315 -3.41 8.20 -22.45
C LYS A 315 -4.80 8.66 -21.98
N ASN A 316 -5.10 9.94 -22.21
CA ASN A 316 -6.47 10.43 -22.07
C ASN A 316 -7.23 9.96 -23.31
N GLU A 317 -8.11 8.98 -23.19
CA GLU A 317 -8.97 8.56 -24.31
C GLU A 317 -9.79 9.76 -24.84
N ASP A 318 -10.18 10.68 -23.96
CA ASP A 318 -10.90 11.91 -24.30
C ASP A 318 -10.09 12.96 -25.11
N MET A 319 -8.76 12.80 -25.24
CA MET A 319 -7.90 13.74 -25.98
C MET A 319 -7.59 13.31 -27.41
N VAL A 320 -7.99 12.10 -27.81
CA VAL A 320 -7.82 11.65 -29.20
C VAL A 320 -8.90 12.28 -30.10
N ASP A 321 -10.10 12.53 -29.59
CA ASP A 321 -11.23 12.98 -30.40
C ASP A 321 -11.23 14.48 -30.77
N SER A 322 -10.37 15.32 -30.16
CA SER A 322 -10.32 16.76 -30.47
C SER A 322 -9.35 17.14 -31.60
N GLU A 323 -8.40 16.27 -31.96
CA GLU A 323 -7.44 16.53 -33.05
C GLU A 323 -7.80 15.83 -34.37
N THR A 324 -8.78 14.92 -34.36
CA THR A 324 -9.18 14.13 -35.55
C THR A 324 -10.57 14.47 -36.10
N ILE A 325 -11.04 15.72 -35.96
CA ILE A 325 -12.14 16.19 -36.80
C ILE A 325 -11.53 16.76 -38.09
N PRO A 326 -11.47 16.01 -39.21
CA PRO A 326 -11.14 16.61 -40.48
C PRO A 326 -12.15 17.72 -40.74
N ASN A 327 -11.60 18.89 -41.04
CA ASN A 327 -12.31 20.08 -41.47
C ASN A 327 -13.21 19.69 -42.66
N ILE A 328 -14.50 19.43 -42.43
CA ILE A 328 -15.47 19.28 -43.51
C ILE A 328 -15.71 20.68 -44.06
N GLN A 329 -14.75 21.14 -44.87
CA GLN A 329 -14.94 22.24 -45.79
C GLN A 329 -15.91 21.77 -46.89
N THR A 330 -17.12 22.31 -46.83
CA THR A 330 -17.89 22.81 -47.98
C THR A 330 -17.41 22.36 -49.37
N ILE A 331 -18.11 21.38 -49.94
CA ILE A 331 -18.39 21.24 -51.38
C ILE A 331 -19.82 20.67 -51.39
N GLY A 332 -20.86 21.42 -51.76
CA GLY A 332 -21.09 21.92 -53.11
C GLY A 332 -22.19 21.05 -53.71
#